data_AF-A0A6L9EN81-F1
#
_entry.id   AF-A0A6L9EN81-F1
#
_cell.length_a   1.000
_cell.length_b   1.000
_cell.length_c   1.000
_cell.angle_alpha   90.00
_cell.angle_beta   90.00
_cell.angle_gamma   90.00
#
_symmetry.space_group_name_H-M   'P 1'
#
loop_
_entity.id
_entity.type
_entity.pdbx_description
1 polymer ?
#
loop_
_entity_poly.entity_id
_entity_poly.type
_entity_poly.pdbx_seq_one_letter_code
_entity_poly.pdbx_strand_id
1 'polypeptide(L)'
;MNKIEYMIITKQEGSFCNSKSSFINLLQVDSSIKINNNIVSYKEQGTIIDIDFKVVTNEIKSKQERYFHITLINNDDSKNNSFRKLSEKIKEIAMKINPNKMKINTLWDDTGRNYAIQAYPLVNEVENLMRKLITQFMLVNVGMEWTSNSLHENLQNVVESRNDINELYEDDLFKTNFIDLVDVLFKKYRTLSVEKMNELLSKATNITELDLKQLKEFLPKSNWERYFSEKIKYGEDKLKSKWKILYDLRNNIAHNRYLNEEDYKKINGITLELKGIIQKTIDNLNNINLTEDEKEDIITTYMSKNLVHRGYIAEEAVARWYSQKFKCNTLKFNTDFKRNYDFSISIKDNVEIAVNIKYSRLANIRMIIRDQIKRFKNNDEFNEQHLVLVLSDNIEVDSILDRTDEMPFKLIVGYLNSFNEFVEIANIMSTVPEPNLV
;
A
#
# COMPACT_ATOMS: atom_id res chain seq x y z
N MET A 1 9.64 -11.81 -37.34
CA MET A 1 9.52 -10.42 -37.89
C MET A 1 9.30 -9.48 -36.71
N ASN A 2 10.23 -8.56 -36.48
CA ASN A 2 10.18 -7.59 -35.37
C ASN A 2 10.17 -6.17 -35.91
N LYS A 3 9.28 -5.34 -35.39
CA LYS A 3 9.13 -3.93 -35.75
C LYS A 3 9.54 -3.03 -34.60
N ILE A 4 10.23 -1.94 -34.92
CA ILE A 4 10.42 -0.81 -34.02
C ILE A 4 9.93 0.46 -34.71
N GLU A 5 9.11 1.24 -34.01
CA GLU A 5 8.53 2.48 -34.49
C GLU A 5 8.71 3.56 -33.43
N TYR A 6 9.23 4.71 -33.83
CA TYR A 6 9.33 5.87 -32.95
C TYR A 6 9.19 7.18 -33.73
N MET A 7 8.70 8.18 -33.02
CA MET A 7 8.55 9.54 -33.51
C MET A 7 9.53 10.45 -32.78
N ILE A 8 10.36 11.11 -33.56
CA ILE A 8 11.32 12.09 -33.10
C ILE A 8 10.76 13.48 -33.39
N ILE A 9 10.64 14.32 -32.38
CA ILE A 9 10.16 15.71 -32.50
C ILE A 9 11.29 16.66 -32.13
N THR A 10 11.53 17.65 -32.96
CA THR A 10 12.49 18.73 -32.71
C THR A 10 11.88 20.08 -33.03
N LYS A 11 12.29 21.12 -32.29
CA LYS A 11 12.01 22.51 -32.67
C LYS A 11 12.80 22.85 -33.94
N GLN A 12 12.18 23.59 -34.84
CA GLN A 12 12.85 24.14 -36.02
C GLN A 12 13.56 25.44 -35.62
N GLU A 13 14.83 25.34 -35.23
CA GLU A 13 15.71 26.50 -35.04
C GLU A 13 16.73 26.50 -36.18
N GLY A 14 16.47 27.29 -37.23
CA GLY A 14 17.35 27.41 -38.40
C GLY A 14 17.15 26.32 -39.46
N SER A 15 18.18 26.11 -40.30
CA SER A 15 18.14 25.20 -41.46
C SER A 15 18.64 23.78 -41.16
N PHE A 16 19.12 23.51 -39.95
CA PHE A 16 19.74 22.23 -39.61
C PHE A 16 18.70 21.11 -39.50
N CYS A 17 18.93 20.01 -40.24
CA CYS A 17 18.07 18.81 -40.25
C CYS A 17 16.58 19.12 -40.51
N ASN A 18 16.29 19.94 -41.51
CA ASN A 18 14.95 20.45 -41.82
C ASN A 18 14.17 19.62 -42.87
N SER A 19 14.71 18.51 -43.36
CA SER A 19 14.10 17.67 -44.40
C SER A 19 14.38 16.19 -44.19
N LYS A 20 13.64 15.32 -44.91
CA LYS A 20 13.88 13.87 -44.92
C LYS A 20 15.32 13.56 -45.34
N SER A 21 15.79 14.19 -46.41
CA SER A 21 17.14 13.97 -46.96
C SER A 21 18.22 14.40 -45.98
N SER A 22 18.07 15.57 -45.33
CA SER A 22 19.04 16.01 -44.32
C SER A 22 19.09 15.09 -43.10
N PHE A 23 17.95 14.52 -42.68
CA PHE A 23 17.90 13.56 -41.58
C PHE A 23 18.59 12.25 -41.95
N ILE A 24 18.32 11.72 -43.14
CA ILE A 24 19.01 10.52 -43.65
C ILE A 24 20.52 10.74 -43.76
N ASN A 25 20.95 11.90 -44.26
CA ASN A 25 22.37 12.24 -44.34
C ASN A 25 23.01 12.35 -42.95
N LEU A 26 22.29 12.90 -41.97
CA LEU A 26 22.76 12.96 -40.58
C LEU A 26 22.99 11.55 -40.01
N LEU A 27 22.08 10.61 -40.23
CA LEU A 27 22.25 9.23 -39.75
C LEU A 27 23.51 8.57 -40.35
N GLN A 28 23.83 8.89 -41.60
CA GLN A 28 24.99 8.37 -42.31
C GLN A 28 26.32 9.10 -41.99
N VAL A 29 26.29 10.12 -41.13
CA VAL A 29 27.54 10.69 -40.56
C VAL A 29 28.26 9.62 -39.72
N ASP A 30 27.51 8.72 -39.10
CA ASP A 30 28.09 7.54 -38.46
C ASP A 30 28.44 6.48 -39.51
N SER A 31 29.74 6.19 -39.64
CA SER A 31 30.26 5.22 -40.62
C SER A 31 29.71 3.80 -40.49
N SER A 32 29.10 3.47 -39.34
CA SER A 32 28.42 2.18 -39.13
C SER A 32 27.07 2.08 -39.83
N ILE A 33 26.49 3.19 -40.29
CA ILE A 33 25.16 3.26 -40.91
C ILE A 33 25.30 3.67 -42.38
N LYS A 34 24.70 2.88 -43.27
CA LYS A 34 24.48 3.24 -44.68
C LYS A 34 23.01 3.08 -45.00
N ILE A 35 22.42 4.05 -45.69
CA ILE A 35 21.00 4.02 -46.03
C ILE A 35 20.84 4.15 -47.54
N ASN A 36 20.31 3.10 -48.15
CA ASN A 36 20.02 3.04 -49.58
C ASN A 36 18.53 2.76 -49.77
N ASN A 37 17.80 3.70 -50.36
CA ASN A 37 16.35 3.62 -50.55
C ASN A 37 15.60 3.37 -49.23
N ASN A 38 15.02 2.18 -49.09
CA ASN A 38 14.25 1.75 -47.92
C ASN A 38 15.00 0.69 -47.09
N ILE A 39 16.32 0.59 -47.23
CA ILE A 39 17.15 -0.36 -46.48
C ILE A 39 18.22 0.43 -45.73
N VAL A 40 18.37 0.14 -44.44
CA VAL A 40 19.51 0.58 -43.62
C VAL A 40 20.43 -0.61 -43.36
N SER A 41 21.67 -0.48 -43.81
CA SER A 41 22.76 -1.40 -43.51
C SER A 41 23.50 -0.90 -42.27
N TYR A 42 23.59 -1.75 -41.25
CA TYR A 42 24.27 -1.45 -40.00
C TYR A 42 25.43 -2.41 -39.75
N LYS A 43 26.63 -1.86 -39.54
CA LYS A 43 27.85 -2.62 -39.26
C LYS A 43 28.15 -2.60 -37.76
N GLU A 44 28.20 -3.78 -37.17
CA GLU A 44 28.53 -3.97 -35.76
C GLU A 44 29.53 -5.12 -35.59
N GLN A 45 30.70 -4.85 -35.00
CA GLN A 45 31.70 -5.88 -34.64
C GLN A 45 32.03 -6.89 -35.76
N GLY A 46 32.04 -6.43 -37.01
CA GLY A 46 32.32 -7.26 -38.20
C GLY A 46 31.09 -7.93 -38.84
N THR A 47 29.93 -7.85 -38.20
CA THR A 47 28.65 -8.30 -38.76
C THR A 47 27.93 -7.14 -39.44
N ILE A 48 27.29 -7.41 -40.58
CA ILE A 48 26.42 -6.45 -41.28
C ILE A 48 25.00 -6.99 -41.25
N ILE A 49 24.07 -6.13 -40.86
CA ILE A 49 22.64 -6.40 -40.93
C ILE A 49 21.98 -5.40 -41.88
N ASP A 50 21.01 -5.88 -42.65
CA ASP A 50 20.18 -5.06 -43.52
C ASP A 50 18.75 -5.08 -42.97
N ILE A 51 18.20 -3.89 -42.75
CA ILE A 51 16.92 -3.69 -42.08
C ILE A 51 16.05 -2.81 -42.96
N ASP A 52 14.77 -3.16 -43.08
CA ASP A 52 13.81 -2.31 -43.78
C ASP A 52 13.62 -1.02 -42.98
N PHE A 53 13.81 0.11 -43.65
CA PHE A 53 13.86 1.45 -43.08
C PHE A 53 12.92 2.38 -43.81
N LYS A 54 12.03 3.04 -43.05
CA LYS A 54 11.14 4.07 -43.58
C LYS A 54 11.20 5.30 -42.70
N VAL A 55 11.31 6.47 -43.34
CA VAL A 55 11.19 7.77 -42.70
C VAL A 55 10.11 8.60 -43.39
N VAL A 56 9.20 9.11 -42.57
CA VAL A 56 8.19 10.11 -42.94
C VAL A 56 8.41 11.34 -42.07
N THR A 57 8.32 12.53 -42.65
CA THR A 57 8.51 13.79 -41.91
C THR A 57 7.55 14.85 -42.40
N ASN A 58 7.08 15.69 -41.49
CA ASN A 58 6.32 16.89 -41.81
C ASN A 58 6.50 17.95 -40.72
N GLU A 59 6.01 19.15 -40.99
CA GLU A 59 6.01 20.28 -40.06
C GLU A 59 4.77 20.30 -39.20
N ILE A 60 4.97 20.61 -37.92
CA ILE A 60 3.92 20.92 -36.96
C ILE A 60 3.82 22.46 -36.95
N LYS A 61 3.14 23.00 -37.96
CA LYS A 61 3.08 24.45 -38.25
C LYS A 61 2.69 25.29 -37.03
N SER A 62 1.76 24.79 -36.21
CA SER A 62 1.27 25.50 -35.02
C SER A 62 2.32 25.70 -33.93
N LYS A 63 3.44 24.98 -33.97
CA LYS A 63 4.48 25.00 -32.91
C LYS A 63 5.90 25.24 -33.41
N GLN A 64 6.07 25.51 -34.71
CA GLN A 64 7.40 25.61 -35.34
C GLN A 64 8.28 24.37 -35.03
N GLU A 65 7.67 23.20 -35.11
CA GLU A 65 8.32 21.91 -34.83
C GLU A 65 8.31 21.04 -36.10
N ARG A 66 9.20 20.06 -36.15
CA ARG A 66 9.22 19.00 -37.18
C ARG A 66 9.26 17.65 -36.51
N TYR A 67 8.52 16.71 -37.06
CA TYR A 67 8.63 15.32 -36.65
C TYR A 67 9.32 14.46 -37.71
N PHE A 68 10.01 13.42 -37.25
CA PHE A 68 10.50 12.31 -38.04
C PHE A 68 9.91 11.04 -37.47
N HIS A 69 8.99 10.44 -38.23
CA HIS A 69 8.43 9.13 -37.93
C HIS A 69 9.31 8.09 -38.62
N ILE A 70 9.95 7.25 -37.81
CA ILE A 70 10.88 6.20 -38.22
C ILE A 70 10.24 4.85 -37.97
N THR A 71 10.29 3.98 -38.99
CA THR A 71 9.89 2.58 -38.90
C THR A 71 11.07 1.71 -39.31
N LEU A 72 11.39 0.73 -38.47
CA LEU A 72 12.40 -0.30 -38.68
C LEU A 72 11.71 -1.67 -38.67
N ILE A 73 11.99 -2.53 -39.65
CA ILE A 73 11.46 -3.90 -39.69
C ILE A 73 12.61 -4.88 -39.90
N ASN A 74 12.77 -5.79 -38.95
CA ASN A 74 13.69 -6.91 -39.02
C ASN A 74 12.94 -8.20 -39.38
N ASN A 75 13.33 -8.83 -40.48
CA ASN A 75 12.76 -10.09 -40.93
C ASN A 75 13.58 -11.31 -40.46
N ASP A 76 14.73 -11.10 -39.82
CA ASP A 76 15.67 -12.14 -39.37
C ASP A 76 15.85 -12.11 -37.84
N ASP A 77 15.14 -12.99 -37.12
CA ASP A 77 15.14 -13.01 -35.66
C ASP A 77 16.54 -13.30 -35.07
N SER A 78 17.45 -13.93 -35.83
CA SER A 78 18.84 -14.17 -35.37
C SER A 78 19.64 -12.87 -35.19
N LYS A 79 19.21 -11.78 -35.84
CA LYS A 79 19.85 -10.46 -35.82
C LYS A 79 19.20 -9.48 -34.85
N ASN A 80 18.30 -9.92 -33.99
CA ASN A 80 17.54 -9.05 -33.09
C ASN A 80 18.39 -8.17 -32.18
N ASN A 81 19.54 -8.66 -31.71
CA ASN A 81 20.43 -7.85 -30.88
C ASN A 81 21.01 -6.66 -31.65
N SER A 82 21.58 -6.91 -32.83
CA SER A 82 22.11 -5.84 -33.69
C SER A 82 21.01 -4.92 -34.22
N PHE A 83 19.82 -5.44 -34.50
CA PHE A 83 18.64 -4.64 -34.87
C PHE A 83 18.26 -3.63 -33.79
N ARG A 84 18.25 -4.07 -32.54
CA ARG A 84 18.00 -3.21 -31.39
C ARG A 84 19.08 -2.13 -31.24
N LYS A 85 20.35 -2.51 -31.33
CA LYS A 85 21.48 -1.57 -31.24
C LYS A 85 21.49 -0.53 -32.35
N LEU A 86 21.08 -0.91 -33.57
CA LEU A 86 20.80 0.05 -34.64
C LEU A 86 19.73 1.05 -34.21
N SER A 87 18.62 0.60 -33.63
CA SER A 87 17.58 1.52 -33.15
C SER A 87 18.11 2.46 -32.06
N GLU A 88 18.93 1.98 -31.12
CA GLU A 88 19.57 2.81 -30.09
C GLU A 88 20.51 3.82 -30.74
N LYS A 89 21.34 3.40 -31.70
CA LYS A 89 22.26 4.25 -32.45
C LYS A 89 21.54 5.37 -33.21
N ILE A 90 20.42 5.07 -33.87
CA ILE A 90 19.61 6.10 -34.55
C ILE A 90 19.09 7.14 -33.54
N LYS A 91 18.61 6.69 -32.37
CA LYS A 91 18.15 7.59 -31.30
C LYS A 91 19.30 8.46 -30.78
N GLU A 92 20.48 7.88 -30.54
CA GLU A 92 21.69 8.61 -30.13
C GLU A 92 22.10 9.68 -31.14
N ILE A 93 22.13 9.34 -32.44
CA ILE A 93 22.48 10.30 -33.50
C ILE A 93 21.44 11.41 -33.57
N ALA A 94 20.15 11.06 -33.50
CA ALA A 94 19.09 12.05 -33.53
C ALA A 94 19.17 13.03 -32.35
N MET A 95 19.50 12.57 -31.13
CA MET A 95 19.69 13.43 -29.97
C MET A 95 20.75 14.53 -30.20
N LYS A 96 21.74 14.30 -31.08
CA LYS A 96 22.76 15.31 -31.42
C LYS A 96 22.21 16.50 -32.21
N ILE A 97 20.99 16.42 -32.76
CA ILE A 97 20.35 17.53 -33.48
C ILE A 97 20.08 18.70 -32.53
N ASN A 98 19.45 18.42 -31.39
CA ASN A 98 19.16 19.42 -30.37
C ASN A 98 18.96 18.72 -29.01
N PRO A 99 20.04 18.46 -28.26
CA PRO A 99 20.01 17.61 -27.06
C PRO A 99 18.97 18.03 -26.02
N ASN A 100 18.73 19.34 -25.87
CA ASN A 100 17.85 19.88 -24.83
C ASN A 100 16.40 20.10 -25.28
N LYS A 101 16.11 20.01 -26.58
CA LYS A 101 14.78 20.35 -27.15
C LYS A 101 14.19 19.24 -28.03
N MET A 102 14.87 18.11 -28.13
CA MET A 102 14.36 16.93 -28.83
C MET A 102 13.56 16.02 -27.89
N LYS A 103 12.49 15.43 -28.42
CA LYS A 103 11.75 14.34 -27.77
C LYS A 103 11.70 13.12 -28.69
N ILE A 104 11.95 11.94 -28.12
CA ILE A 104 11.82 10.65 -28.82
C ILE A 104 10.70 9.87 -28.15
N ASN A 105 9.63 9.60 -28.88
CA ASN A 105 8.49 8.82 -28.40
C ASN A 105 8.49 7.47 -29.12
N THR A 106 8.66 6.38 -28.37
CA THR A 106 8.52 5.03 -28.93
C THR A 106 7.03 4.71 -29.09
N LEU A 107 6.62 4.38 -30.31
CA LEU A 107 5.24 4.05 -30.67
C LEU A 107 5.01 2.54 -30.69
N TRP A 108 6.03 1.77 -31.09
CA TRP A 108 6.02 0.31 -31.13
C TRP A 108 7.43 -0.25 -30.93
N ASP A 109 7.55 -1.33 -30.16
CA ASP A 109 8.83 -2.01 -29.92
C ASP A 109 8.60 -3.51 -29.70
N ASP A 110 8.67 -4.30 -30.77
CA ASP A 110 8.56 -5.75 -30.67
C ASP A 110 9.73 -6.37 -29.90
N THR A 111 10.91 -5.74 -29.89
CA THR A 111 12.06 -6.29 -29.16
C THR A 111 11.83 -6.25 -27.66
N GLY A 112 11.40 -5.11 -27.12
CA GLY A 112 11.00 -4.97 -25.72
C GLY A 112 9.76 -5.83 -25.38
N ARG A 113 8.78 -5.88 -26.29
CA ARG A 113 7.57 -6.72 -26.14
C ARG A 113 7.89 -8.21 -26.03
N ASN A 114 8.81 -8.72 -26.83
CA ASN A 114 9.20 -10.13 -26.79
C ASN A 114 9.82 -10.52 -25.45
N TYR A 115 10.63 -9.62 -24.85
CA TYR A 115 11.14 -9.81 -23.49
C TYR A 115 10.03 -9.72 -22.44
N ALA A 116 9.07 -8.81 -22.61
CA ALA A 116 7.94 -8.67 -21.69
C ALA A 116 7.06 -9.94 -21.67
N ILE A 117 6.79 -10.53 -22.84
CA ILE A 117 6.04 -11.79 -22.98
C ILE A 117 6.75 -12.94 -22.26
N GLN A 118 8.08 -13.03 -22.39
CA GLN A 118 8.88 -14.07 -21.73
C GLN A 118 9.01 -13.84 -20.23
N ALA A 119 9.12 -12.58 -19.80
CA ALA A 119 9.33 -12.22 -18.41
C ALA A 119 8.06 -12.36 -17.56
N TYR A 120 6.90 -12.02 -18.10
CA TYR A 120 5.66 -11.95 -17.32
C TYR A 120 5.30 -13.27 -16.61
N PRO A 121 5.37 -14.46 -17.24
CA PRO A 121 5.15 -15.73 -16.56
C PRO A 121 6.08 -15.97 -15.37
N LEU A 122 7.35 -15.56 -15.47
CA LEU A 122 8.33 -15.73 -14.38
C LEU A 122 7.97 -14.88 -13.16
N VAL A 123 7.54 -13.64 -13.40
CA VAL A 123 7.10 -12.72 -12.34
C VAL A 123 5.82 -13.23 -11.70
N ASN A 124 4.85 -13.65 -12.52
CA ASN A 124 3.56 -14.17 -12.05
C ASN A 124 3.74 -15.42 -11.18
N GLU A 125 4.62 -16.34 -11.57
CA GLU A 125 4.92 -17.54 -10.78
C GLU A 125 5.46 -17.18 -9.38
N VAL A 126 6.43 -16.26 -9.31
CA VAL A 126 7.03 -15.83 -8.03
C VAL A 126 6.03 -15.07 -7.15
N GLU A 127 5.17 -14.24 -7.75
CA GLU A 127 4.06 -13.59 -7.03
C GLU A 127 3.13 -14.63 -6.41
N ASN A 128 2.69 -15.61 -7.19
CA ASN A 128 1.81 -16.68 -6.72
C ASN A 128 2.46 -17.55 -5.64
N LEU A 129 3.77 -17.81 -5.74
CA LEU A 129 4.51 -18.51 -4.68
C LEU A 129 4.55 -17.69 -3.38
N MET A 130 4.76 -16.37 -3.46
CA MET A 130 4.73 -15.50 -2.28
C MET A 130 3.33 -15.49 -1.65
N ARG A 131 2.28 -15.36 -2.46
CA ARG A 131 0.88 -15.44 -2.01
C ARG A 131 0.61 -16.77 -1.32
N LYS A 132 1.03 -17.88 -1.92
CA LYS A 132 0.92 -19.23 -1.34
C LYS A 132 1.63 -19.32 0.01
N LEU A 133 2.86 -18.84 0.11
CA LEU A 133 3.62 -18.83 1.37
C LEU A 133 2.87 -18.10 2.48
N ILE A 134 2.42 -16.87 2.20
CA ILE A 134 1.72 -16.05 3.19
C ILE A 134 0.40 -16.71 3.58
N THR A 135 -0.39 -17.15 2.60
CA THR A 135 -1.68 -17.80 2.81
C THR A 135 -1.53 -19.04 3.68
N GLN A 136 -0.60 -19.93 3.35
CA GLN A 136 -0.38 -21.15 4.13
C GLN A 136 0.13 -20.84 5.54
N PHE A 137 1.09 -19.92 5.67
CA PHE A 137 1.59 -19.52 6.99
C PHE A 137 0.48 -18.94 7.86
N MET A 138 -0.33 -18.02 7.34
CA MET A 138 -1.37 -17.35 8.11
C MET A 138 -2.57 -18.27 8.38
N LEU A 139 -3.05 -19.05 7.40
CA LEU A 139 -4.18 -19.96 7.63
C LEU A 139 -3.84 -21.08 8.61
N VAL A 140 -2.64 -21.66 8.54
CA VAL A 140 -2.24 -22.76 9.44
C VAL A 140 -2.04 -22.26 10.86
N ASN A 141 -1.52 -21.05 11.03
CA ASN A 141 -1.14 -20.55 12.36
C ASN A 141 -2.17 -19.62 13.00
N VAL A 142 -2.88 -18.82 12.21
CA VAL A 142 -3.83 -17.79 12.71
C VAL A 142 -5.28 -18.21 12.47
N GLY A 143 -5.56 -18.91 11.37
CA GLY A 143 -6.91 -19.38 11.02
C GLY A 143 -7.59 -18.56 9.93
N MET A 144 -8.84 -18.90 9.61
CA MET A 144 -9.54 -18.40 8.40
C MET A 144 -9.79 -16.88 8.40
N GLU A 145 -9.97 -16.26 9.56
CA GLU A 145 -10.26 -14.82 9.70
C GLU A 145 -8.99 -13.96 9.85
N TRP A 146 -7.82 -14.50 9.51
CA TRP A 146 -6.56 -13.77 9.69
C TRP A 146 -6.50 -12.47 8.88
N THR A 147 -7.24 -12.33 7.79
CA THR A 147 -7.22 -11.13 6.96
C THR A 147 -7.93 -9.96 7.65
N SER A 148 -9.06 -10.21 8.33
CA SER A 148 -9.76 -9.20 9.14
C SER A 148 -9.04 -8.88 10.45
N ASN A 149 -8.31 -9.85 10.99
CA ASN A 149 -7.77 -9.79 12.34
C ASN A 149 -6.26 -9.52 12.39
N SER A 150 -5.54 -9.78 11.29
CA SER A 150 -4.07 -9.86 11.26
C SER A 150 -3.40 -9.11 10.10
N LEU A 151 -4.14 -8.25 9.39
CA LEU A 151 -3.56 -7.31 8.42
C LEU A 151 -3.26 -5.95 9.05
N HIS A 152 -2.25 -5.27 8.52
CA HIS A 152 -1.97 -3.89 8.92
C HIS A 152 -3.04 -2.94 8.35
N GLU A 153 -3.40 -1.87 9.09
CA GLU A 153 -4.41 -0.85 8.70
C GLU A 153 -4.30 -0.41 7.23
N ASN A 154 -3.09 -0.14 6.74
CA ASN A 154 -2.87 0.24 5.34
C ASN A 154 -3.26 -0.85 4.33
N LEU A 155 -3.02 -2.12 4.64
CA LEU A 155 -3.36 -3.25 3.78
C LEU A 155 -4.85 -3.59 3.89
N GLN A 156 -5.41 -3.49 5.10
CA GLN A 156 -6.83 -3.68 5.35
C GLN A 156 -7.67 -2.67 4.54
N ASN A 157 -7.28 -1.39 4.53
CA ASN A 157 -7.94 -0.37 3.70
C ASN A 157 -7.90 -0.72 2.20
N VAL A 158 -6.81 -1.31 1.70
CA VAL A 158 -6.70 -1.74 0.29
C VAL A 158 -7.67 -2.88 0.00
N VAL A 159 -7.72 -3.88 0.88
CA VAL A 159 -8.64 -5.03 0.80
C VAL A 159 -10.10 -4.55 0.84
N GLU A 160 -10.45 -3.74 1.84
CA GLU A 160 -11.80 -3.22 2.05
C GLU A 160 -12.29 -2.35 0.88
N SER A 161 -11.40 -1.54 0.30
CA SER A 161 -11.73 -0.73 -0.88
C SER A 161 -12.07 -1.55 -2.14
N ARG A 162 -11.79 -2.85 -2.12
CA ARG A 162 -12.01 -3.79 -3.24
C ARG A 162 -13.06 -4.86 -2.90
N ASN A 163 -13.80 -4.71 -1.80
CA ASN A 163 -14.79 -5.69 -1.32
C ASN A 163 -16.07 -5.80 -2.17
N ASP A 164 -16.26 -4.95 -3.19
CA ASP A 164 -17.42 -5.06 -4.10
C ASP A 164 -17.34 -6.29 -5.03
N ILE A 165 -16.21 -7.02 -5.02
CA ILE A 165 -15.97 -8.25 -5.78
C ILE A 165 -15.83 -9.41 -4.80
N ASN A 166 -16.93 -9.85 -4.19
CA ASN A 166 -16.94 -11.04 -3.35
C ASN A 166 -17.05 -12.30 -4.22
N GLU A 167 -15.94 -12.71 -4.83
CA GLU A 167 -15.83 -14.03 -5.41
C GLU A 167 -15.60 -15.06 -4.30
N LEU A 168 -16.51 -16.03 -4.17
CA LEU A 168 -16.54 -17.08 -3.12
C LEU A 168 -15.25 -17.92 -3.00
N TYR A 169 -14.29 -17.78 -3.92
CA TYR A 169 -13.09 -18.60 -4.03
C TYR A 169 -11.80 -17.78 -4.07
N GLU A 170 -11.84 -16.48 -3.74
CA GLU A 170 -10.68 -15.60 -3.81
C GLU A 170 -10.20 -15.17 -2.42
N ASP A 171 -8.94 -15.48 -2.07
CA ASP A 171 -8.31 -15.05 -0.82
C ASP A 171 -8.10 -13.52 -0.82
N ASP A 172 -8.28 -12.84 0.32
CA ASP A 172 -8.14 -11.37 0.38
C ASP A 172 -6.74 -10.87 -0.02
N LEU A 173 -5.72 -11.73 0.03
CA LEU A 173 -4.42 -11.37 -0.53
C LEU A 173 -4.53 -11.02 -2.01
N PHE A 174 -5.37 -11.68 -2.82
CA PHE A 174 -5.53 -11.32 -4.24
C PHE A 174 -6.02 -9.88 -4.44
N LYS A 175 -6.65 -9.29 -3.42
CA LYS A 175 -7.01 -7.87 -3.40
C LYS A 175 -5.81 -6.95 -3.10
N THR A 176 -4.64 -7.47 -2.72
CA THR A 176 -3.40 -6.68 -2.50
C THR A 176 -2.52 -6.60 -3.74
N ASN A 177 -1.69 -5.55 -3.84
CA ASN A 177 -0.75 -5.41 -4.95
C ASN A 177 0.54 -6.20 -4.70
N PHE A 178 1.34 -6.40 -5.76
CA PHE A 178 2.61 -7.13 -5.70
C PHE A 178 3.55 -6.65 -4.58
N ILE A 179 3.69 -5.32 -4.40
CA ILE A 179 4.62 -4.76 -3.40
C ILE A 179 4.12 -4.95 -1.96
N ASP A 180 2.80 -5.03 -1.79
CA ASP A 180 2.12 -5.10 -0.50
C ASP A 180 2.35 -6.46 0.19
N LEU A 181 2.59 -7.51 -0.59
CA LEU A 181 2.81 -8.87 -0.08
C LEU A 181 4.00 -8.95 0.90
N VAL A 182 5.03 -8.15 0.67
CA VAL A 182 6.23 -8.10 1.51
C VAL A 182 5.91 -7.52 2.89
N ASP A 183 4.95 -6.61 3.01
CA ASP A 183 4.63 -6.02 4.31
C ASP A 183 4.06 -7.05 5.29
N VAL A 184 3.37 -8.09 4.80
CA VAL A 184 2.85 -9.15 5.67
C VAL A 184 3.99 -9.94 6.33
N LEU A 185 5.08 -10.21 5.61
CA LEU A 185 6.21 -10.98 6.15
C LEU A 185 7.21 -10.11 6.92
N PHE A 186 7.39 -8.86 6.52
CA PHE A 186 8.56 -8.08 6.91
C PHE A 186 8.26 -6.79 7.67
N LYS A 187 6.99 -6.43 7.85
CA LYS A 187 6.65 -5.30 8.70
C LYS A 187 6.81 -5.73 10.16
N LYS A 188 7.57 -4.93 10.90
CA LYS A 188 7.95 -5.24 12.28
C LYS A 188 6.84 -4.87 13.24
N TYR A 189 6.63 -5.73 14.23
CA TYR A 189 5.67 -5.49 15.29
C TYR A 189 6.18 -6.00 16.64
N ARG A 190 5.64 -5.41 17.71
CA ARG A 190 5.90 -5.82 19.08
C ARG A 190 4.78 -6.75 19.52
N THR A 191 5.15 -7.85 20.13
CA THR A 191 4.24 -8.77 20.81
C THR A 191 4.17 -8.44 22.31
N LEU A 192 5.29 -8.01 22.88
CA LEU A 192 5.37 -7.55 24.27
C LEU A 192 5.08 -6.05 24.39
N SER A 193 4.27 -5.70 25.39
CA SER A 193 3.90 -4.33 25.68
C SER A 193 5.06 -3.52 26.30
N VAL A 194 5.02 -2.20 26.12
CA VAL A 194 6.04 -1.30 26.70
C VAL A 194 5.92 -1.26 28.22
N GLU A 195 4.73 -1.48 28.74
CA GLU A 195 4.42 -1.51 30.17
C GLU A 195 5.09 -2.71 30.84
N LYS A 196 5.06 -3.90 30.22
CA LYS A 196 5.82 -5.07 30.70
C LYS A 196 7.33 -4.81 30.70
N MET A 197 7.82 -4.05 29.72
CA MET A 197 9.23 -3.62 29.68
C MET A 197 9.55 -2.68 30.84
N ASN A 198 8.69 -1.68 31.07
CA ASN A 198 8.83 -0.72 32.16
C ASN A 198 8.76 -1.40 33.53
N GLU A 199 7.88 -2.38 33.69
CA GLU A 199 7.78 -3.18 34.90
C GLU A 199 9.08 -3.95 35.17
N LEU A 200 9.60 -4.63 34.15
CA LEU A 200 10.87 -5.37 34.25
C LEU A 200 12.04 -4.43 34.61
N LEU A 201 12.10 -3.25 33.98
CA LEU A 201 13.12 -2.24 34.28
C LEU A 201 12.96 -1.64 35.69
N SER A 202 11.72 -1.46 36.17
CA SER A 202 11.43 -0.90 37.50
C SER A 202 11.74 -1.86 38.65
N LYS A 203 11.66 -3.18 38.40
CA LYS A 203 11.97 -4.22 39.37
C LYS A 203 13.46 -4.50 39.47
N ALA A 204 14.23 -4.21 38.42
CA ALA A 204 15.67 -4.40 38.41
C ALA A 204 16.35 -3.35 39.30
N THR A 205 17.11 -3.79 40.29
CA THR A 205 17.86 -2.92 41.20
C THR A 205 19.27 -2.62 40.68
N ASN A 206 19.78 -3.45 39.78
CA ASN A 206 21.08 -3.29 39.14
C ASN A 206 21.05 -3.83 37.70
N ILE A 207 22.01 -3.41 36.88
CA ILE A 207 22.05 -3.77 35.45
C ILE A 207 22.33 -5.26 35.22
N THR A 208 22.92 -5.96 36.20
CA THR A 208 23.22 -7.39 36.12
C THR A 208 22.00 -8.28 36.28
N GLU A 209 20.89 -7.75 36.81
CA GLU A 209 19.58 -8.43 36.88
C GLU A 209 18.83 -8.40 35.54
N LEU A 210 19.28 -7.59 34.58
CA LEU A 210 18.65 -7.47 33.27
C LEU A 210 19.25 -8.48 32.28
N ASP A 211 18.45 -9.47 31.86
CA ASP A 211 18.85 -10.36 30.77
C ASP A 211 18.70 -9.66 29.41
N LEU A 212 19.84 -9.45 28.75
CA LEU A 212 19.89 -8.87 27.41
C LEU A 212 19.08 -9.68 26.38
N LYS A 213 18.99 -11.01 26.51
CA LYS A 213 18.16 -11.82 25.62
C LYS A 213 16.68 -11.50 25.82
N GLN A 214 16.23 -11.45 27.06
CA GLN A 214 14.86 -11.07 27.40
C GLN A 214 14.52 -9.65 26.93
N LEU A 215 15.42 -8.68 27.12
CA LEU A 215 15.23 -7.30 26.64
C LEU A 215 15.12 -7.22 25.12
N LYS A 216 15.87 -8.05 24.38
CA LYS A 216 15.80 -8.11 22.91
C LYS A 216 14.46 -8.64 22.39
N GLU A 217 13.68 -9.35 23.20
CA GLU A 217 12.33 -9.81 22.80
C GLU A 217 11.30 -8.67 22.73
N PHE A 218 11.55 -7.54 23.41
CA PHE A 218 10.70 -6.34 23.32
C PHE A 218 10.97 -5.52 22.04
N LEU A 219 12.04 -5.82 21.30
CA LEU A 219 12.31 -5.15 20.04
C LEU A 219 11.27 -5.57 19.00
N PRO A 220 10.76 -4.64 18.17
CA PRO A 220 9.90 -5.00 17.06
C PRO A 220 10.64 -5.97 16.13
N LYS A 221 10.00 -7.12 15.84
CA LYS A 221 10.49 -8.12 14.88
C LYS A 221 9.42 -8.39 13.84
N SER A 222 9.84 -8.76 12.63
CA SER A 222 8.94 -9.18 11.55
C SER A 222 8.55 -10.66 11.67
N ASN A 223 7.52 -11.10 10.93
CA ASN A 223 7.22 -12.53 10.79
C ASN A 223 8.43 -13.30 10.23
N TRP A 224 9.16 -12.70 9.30
CA TRP A 224 10.40 -13.26 8.77
C TRP A 224 11.46 -13.48 9.84
N GLU A 225 11.77 -12.46 10.63
CA GLU A 225 12.75 -12.53 11.72
C GLU A 225 12.36 -13.60 12.74
N ARG A 226 11.09 -13.64 13.13
CA ARG A 226 10.56 -14.56 14.15
C ARG A 226 10.57 -16.02 13.72
N TYR A 227 10.09 -16.31 12.50
CA TYR A 227 9.69 -17.69 12.16
C TYR A 227 10.51 -18.31 11.03
N PHE A 228 11.20 -17.50 10.22
CA PHE A 228 11.82 -17.97 8.97
C PHE A 228 13.33 -17.77 8.91
N SER A 229 13.84 -16.68 9.48
CA SER A 229 15.23 -16.23 9.30
C SER A 229 16.27 -17.28 9.71
N GLU A 230 16.08 -17.94 10.85
CA GLU A 230 16.98 -18.96 11.39
C GLU A 230 16.99 -20.25 10.54
N LYS A 231 15.82 -20.65 10.05
CA LYS A 231 15.63 -21.90 9.29
C LYS A 231 16.12 -21.78 7.85
N ILE A 232 15.82 -20.65 7.20
CA ILE A 232 16.09 -20.42 5.77
C ILE A 232 17.48 -19.82 5.55
N LYS A 233 18.09 -19.21 6.58
CA LYS A 233 19.40 -18.55 6.51
C LYS A 233 19.51 -17.57 5.35
N TYR A 234 18.42 -16.83 5.09
CA TYR A 234 18.34 -15.80 4.07
C TYR A 234 17.92 -14.47 4.69
N GLY A 235 18.71 -13.43 4.42
CA GLY A 235 18.53 -12.11 5.04
C GLY A 235 17.29 -11.39 4.51
N GLU A 236 16.51 -10.84 5.44
CA GLU A 236 15.30 -10.04 5.15
C GLU A 236 15.59 -8.90 4.16
N ASP A 237 16.64 -8.09 4.41
CA ASP A 237 16.97 -6.93 3.58
C ASP A 237 17.30 -7.31 2.13
N LYS A 238 17.95 -8.47 1.95
CA LYS A 238 18.28 -8.99 0.62
C LYS A 238 17.03 -9.42 -0.13
N LEU A 239 16.05 -10.02 0.56
CA LEU A 239 14.78 -10.42 -0.05
C LEU A 239 13.94 -9.20 -0.41
N LYS A 240 13.80 -8.24 0.52
CA LYS A 240 13.10 -6.96 0.31
C LYS A 240 13.65 -6.18 -0.88
N SER A 241 14.97 -6.02 -0.95
CA SER A 241 15.62 -5.28 -2.04
C SER A 241 15.39 -5.95 -3.40
N LYS A 242 15.49 -7.28 -3.48
CA LYS A 242 15.20 -8.04 -4.71
C LYS A 242 13.73 -7.94 -5.12
N TRP A 243 12.82 -8.05 -4.15
CA TRP A 243 11.38 -7.91 -4.41
C TRP A 243 11.05 -6.52 -4.96
N LYS A 244 11.64 -5.46 -4.39
CA LYS A 244 11.46 -4.08 -4.85
C LYS A 244 11.98 -3.88 -6.28
N ILE A 245 13.16 -4.40 -6.59
CA ILE A 245 13.71 -4.37 -7.96
C ILE A 245 12.78 -5.12 -8.93
N LEU A 246 12.27 -6.29 -8.53
CA LEU A 246 11.35 -7.08 -9.34
C LEU A 246 10.03 -6.35 -9.58
N TYR A 247 9.51 -5.65 -8.57
CA TYR A 247 8.31 -4.81 -8.69
C TYR A 247 8.49 -3.68 -9.73
N ASP A 248 9.62 -2.99 -9.70
CA ASP A 248 9.89 -1.90 -10.65
C ASP A 248 9.99 -2.44 -12.09
N LEU A 249 10.64 -3.61 -12.28
CA LEU A 249 10.73 -4.30 -13.56
C LEU A 249 9.36 -4.84 -14.03
N ARG A 250 8.56 -5.39 -13.13
CA ARG A 250 7.17 -5.83 -13.37
C ARG A 250 6.31 -4.68 -13.86
N ASN A 251 6.47 -3.50 -13.29
CA ASN A 251 5.74 -2.31 -13.74
C ASN A 251 6.18 -1.87 -15.14
N ASN A 252 7.46 -2.05 -15.49
CA ASN A 252 7.89 -1.81 -16.87
C ASN A 252 7.20 -2.74 -17.85
N ILE A 253 7.07 -4.03 -17.51
CA ILE A 253 6.32 -5.03 -18.30
C ILE A 253 4.85 -4.60 -18.45
N ALA A 254 4.16 -4.36 -17.33
CA ALA A 254 2.73 -4.08 -17.31
C ALA A 254 2.34 -2.77 -18.02
N HIS A 255 3.23 -1.77 -18.01
CA HIS A 255 2.99 -0.47 -18.64
C HIS A 255 3.61 -0.34 -20.03
N ASN A 256 4.04 -1.45 -20.64
CA ASN A 256 4.70 -1.46 -21.95
C ASN A 256 5.85 -0.44 -22.04
N ARG A 257 6.59 -0.26 -20.95
CA ARG A 257 7.77 0.60 -20.92
C ARG A 257 8.93 -0.12 -21.59
N TYR A 258 9.98 0.65 -21.83
CA TYR A 258 11.22 0.12 -22.38
C TYR A 258 11.76 -1.04 -21.55
N LEU A 259 12.08 -2.14 -22.23
CA LEU A 259 12.64 -3.34 -21.63
C LEU A 259 13.76 -3.87 -22.53
N ASN A 260 14.83 -4.36 -21.92
CA ASN A 260 15.98 -4.86 -22.65
C ASN A 260 16.43 -6.27 -22.22
N GLU A 261 17.44 -6.78 -22.91
CA GLU A 261 17.98 -8.12 -22.62
C GLU A 261 18.58 -8.20 -21.20
N GLU A 262 19.23 -7.13 -20.73
CA GLU A 262 19.78 -7.05 -19.37
C GLU A 262 18.67 -7.04 -18.31
N ASP A 263 17.58 -6.30 -18.55
CA ASP A 263 16.38 -6.29 -17.73
C ASP A 263 15.77 -7.68 -17.67
N TYR A 264 15.63 -8.35 -18.83
CA TYR A 264 15.14 -9.72 -18.89
C TYR A 264 16.03 -10.69 -18.10
N LYS A 265 17.35 -10.65 -18.30
CA LYS A 265 18.31 -11.47 -17.55
C LYS A 265 18.21 -11.20 -16.05
N LYS A 266 18.03 -9.93 -15.66
CA LYS A 266 17.84 -9.50 -14.26
C LYS A 266 16.54 -10.03 -13.67
N ILE A 267 15.43 -9.96 -14.42
CA ILE A 267 14.14 -10.56 -14.03
C ILE A 267 14.31 -12.07 -13.83
N ASN A 268 14.87 -12.77 -14.81
CA ASN A 268 15.08 -14.21 -14.74
C ASN A 268 15.96 -14.61 -13.54
N GLY A 269 17.08 -13.91 -13.33
CA GLY A 269 17.96 -14.17 -12.19
C GLY A 269 17.29 -13.93 -10.83
N ILE A 270 16.56 -12.82 -10.68
CA ILE A 270 15.86 -12.50 -9.44
C ILE A 270 14.72 -13.49 -9.19
N THR A 271 13.93 -13.82 -10.21
CA THR A 271 12.79 -14.73 -10.07
C THR A 271 13.25 -16.15 -9.73
N LEU A 272 14.32 -16.66 -10.36
CA LEU A 272 14.92 -17.95 -10.02
C LEU A 272 15.40 -18.00 -8.56
N GLU A 273 16.10 -16.96 -8.09
CA GLU A 273 16.57 -16.91 -6.72
C GLU A 273 15.41 -16.85 -5.72
N LEU A 274 14.45 -15.94 -5.94
CA LEU A 274 13.28 -15.79 -5.06
C LEU A 274 12.42 -17.05 -5.03
N LYS A 275 12.17 -17.67 -6.19
CA LYS A 275 11.48 -18.96 -6.29
C LYS A 275 12.16 -20.02 -5.43
N GLY A 276 13.48 -20.15 -5.52
CA GLY A 276 14.23 -21.11 -4.73
C GLY A 276 14.13 -20.87 -3.22
N ILE A 277 14.09 -19.61 -2.78
CA ILE A 277 13.94 -19.26 -1.36
C ILE A 277 12.51 -19.53 -0.89
N ILE A 278 11.51 -19.00 -1.60
CA ILE A 278 10.11 -19.11 -1.22
C ILE A 278 9.67 -20.58 -1.19
N GLN A 279 10.08 -21.39 -2.18
CA GLN A 279 9.76 -22.81 -2.20
C GLN A 279 10.38 -23.54 -1.01
N LYS A 280 11.66 -23.29 -0.70
CA LYS A 280 12.29 -23.84 0.51
C LYS A 280 11.56 -23.42 1.77
N THR A 281 11.08 -22.18 1.84
CA THR A 281 10.29 -21.70 2.98
C THR A 281 8.97 -22.45 3.09
N ILE A 282 8.24 -22.60 1.98
CA ILE A 282 6.98 -23.36 1.91
C ILE A 282 7.18 -24.81 2.36
N ASP A 283 8.23 -25.47 1.86
CA ASP A 283 8.51 -26.88 2.18
C ASP A 283 8.85 -27.08 3.67
N ASN A 284 9.30 -26.02 4.35
CA ASN A 284 9.61 -26.02 5.78
C ASN A 284 8.47 -25.49 6.67
N LEU A 285 7.31 -25.09 6.11
CA LEU A 285 6.20 -24.54 6.89
C LEU A 285 5.69 -25.51 7.96
N ASN A 286 5.60 -26.80 7.65
CA ASN A 286 5.15 -27.82 8.61
C ASN A 286 6.10 -27.99 9.81
N ASN A 287 7.34 -27.48 9.71
CA ASN A 287 8.31 -27.49 10.81
C ASN A 287 8.18 -26.22 11.68
N ILE A 288 7.26 -25.32 11.36
CA ILE A 288 6.93 -24.12 12.14
C ILE A 288 5.65 -24.41 12.90
N ASN A 289 5.79 -24.86 14.15
CA ASN A 289 4.67 -24.97 15.09
C ASN A 289 4.72 -23.76 16.01
N LEU A 290 3.76 -22.84 15.86
CA LEU A 290 3.57 -21.75 16.81
C LEU A 290 2.87 -22.26 18.06
N THR A 291 3.29 -21.78 19.23
CA THR A 291 2.54 -21.98 20.48
C THR A 291 1.22 -21.18 20.44
N GLU A 292 0.23 -21.55 21.26
CA GLU A 292 -1.02 -20.79 21.33
C GLU A 292 -0.78 -19.31 21.72
N ASP A 293 0.16 -19.05 22.63
CA ASP A 293 0.57 -17.68 22.99
C ASP A 293 1.15 -16.92 21.79
N GLU A 294 1.97 -17.55 20.95
CA GLU A 294 2.54 -16.92 19.75
C GLU A 294 1.47 -16.60 18.69
N LYS A 295 0.44 -17.45 18.58
CA LYS A 295 -0.71 -17.20 17.70
C LYS A 295 -1.54 -16.02 18.21
N GLU A 296 -1.83 -16.01 19.51
CA GLU A 296 -2.58 -14.92 20.15
C GLU A 296 -1.81 -13.59 20.08
N ASP A 297 -0.49 -13.62 20.19
CA ASP A 297 0.39 -12.46 20.01
C ASP A 297 0.31 -11.88 18.59
N ILE A 298 0.31 -12.75 17.56
CA ILE A 298 0.06 -12.32 16.18
C ILE A 298 -1.30 -11.65 16.11
N ILE A 299 -2.37 -12.35 16.50
CA ILE A 299 -3.75 -11.84 16.43
C ILE A 299 -3.91 -10.49 17.16
N THR A 300 -3.47 -10.40 18.41
CA THR A 300 -3.61 -9.23 19.28
C THR A 300 -2.85 -8.02 18.76
N THR A 301 -1.66 -8.21 18.21
CA THR A 301 -0.85 -7.13 17.63
C THR A 301 -1.60 -6.38 16.53
N TYR A 302 -2.33 -7.12 15.70
CA TYR A 302 -3.04 -6.54 14.57
C TYR A 302 -4.45 -6.08 14.95
N MET A 303 -5.17 -6.84 15.81
CA MET A 303 -6.47 -6.44 16.35
C MET A 303 -6.41 -5.14 17.16
N SER A 304 -5.37 -4.92 17.98
CA SER A 304 -5.22 -3.70 18.80
C SER A 304 -5.07 -2.42 17.99
N LYS A 305 -4.83 -2.53 16.67
CA LYS A 305 -4.73 -1.40 15.73
C LYS A 305 -5.97 -1.20 14.86
N ASN A 306 -6.95 -2.09 14.92
CA ASN A 306 -8.20 -1.99 14.17
C ASN A 306 -9.17 -1.02 14.89
N LEU A 307 -9.56 0.06 14.21
CA LEU A 307 -10.44 1.11 14.74
C LEU A 307 -11.84 0.58 15.09
N VAL A 308 -12.35 -0.40 14.35
CA VAL A 308 -13.69 -0.99 14.57
C VAL A 308 -13.72 -1.78 15.88
N HIS A 309 -12.69 -2.59 16.12
CA HIS A 309 -12.57 -3.36 17.36
C HIS A 309 -12.38 -2.45 18.58
N ARG A 310 -11.56 -1.39 18.44
CA ARG A 310 -11.42 -0.36 19.49
C ARG A 310 -12.73 0.38 19.75
N GLY A 311 -13.57 0.56 18.72
CA GLY A 311 -14.94 1.04 18.85
C GLY A 311 -15.80 0.14 19.75
N TYR A 312 -15.82 -1.16 19.48
CA TYR A 312 -16.57 -2.12 20.31
C TYR A 312 -16.10 -2.15 21.77
N ILE A 313 -14.78 -2.18 22.00
CA ILE A 313 -14.22 -2.11 23.36
C ILE A 313 -14.62 -0.80 24.04
N ALA A 314 -14.60 0.32 23.31
CA ALA A 314 -15.01 1.61 23.83
C ALA A 314 -16.50 1.63 24.21
N GLU A 315 -17.37 1.04 23.41
CA GLU A 315 -18.80 0.92 23.72
C GLU A 315 -19.04 0.17 25.02
N GLU A 316 -18.40 -0.99 25.20
CA GLU A 316 -18.55 -1.80 26.40
C GLU A 316 -17.97 -1.10 27.64
N ALA A 317 -16.79 -0.51 27.51
CA ALA A 317 -16.12 0.21 28.59
C ALA A 317 -16.93 1.41 29.07
N VAL A 318 -17.48 2.20 28.14
CA VAL A 318 -18.35 3.34 28.44
C VAL A 318 -19.65 2.87 29.08
N ALA A 319 -20.28 1.81 28.56
CA ALA A 319 -21.50 1.24 29.15
C ALA A 319 -21.31 0.81 30.62
N ARG A 320 -20.19 0.14 30.93
CA ARG A 320 -19.82 -0.22 32.31
C ARG A 320 -19.59 1.02 33.17
N TRP A 321 -18.88 2.00 32.65
CA TRP A 321 -18.61 3.25 33.36
C TRP A 321 -19.91 4.00 33.69
N TYR A 322 -20.86 4.09 32.76
CA TYR A 322 -22.18 4.68 33.01
C TYR A 322 -22.96 3.91 34.08
N SER A 323 -22.95 2.58 33.99
CA SER A 323 -23.60 1.70 34.98
C SER A 323 -23.10 1.97 36.40
N GLN A 324 -21.79 2.14 36.55
CA GLN A 324 -21.15 2.43 37.85
C GLN A 324 -21.39 3.88 38.31
N LYS A 325 -21.19 4.86 37.43
CA LYS A 325 -21.27 6.29 37.77
C LYS A 325 -22.68 6.71 38.14
N PHE A 326 -23.68 6.27 37.38
CA PHE A 326 -25.08 6.68 37.57
C PHE A 326 -25.93 5.68 38.33
N LYS A 327 -25.37 4.52 38.73
CA LYS A 327 -26.10 3.43 39.40
C LYS A 327 -27.39 3.09 38.66
N CYS A 328 -27.24 2.74 37.38
CA CYS A 328 -28.35 2.55 36.46
C CYS A 328 -29.29 1.43 36.92
N ASN A 329 -30.59 1.62 36.76
CA ASN A 329 -31.62 0.61 37.00
C ASN A 329 -31.69 -0.38 35.83
N THR A 330 -31.58 0.13 34.60
CA THR A 330 -31.53 -0.70 33.39
C THR A 330 -30.52 -0.13 32.39
N LEU A 331 -29.88 -1.03 31.64
CA LEU A 331 -29.00 -0.70 30.51
C LEU A 331 -29.46 -1.54 29.30
N LYS A 332 -29.68 -0.88 28.17
CA LYS A 332 -30.16 -1.53 26.94
C LYS A 332 -29.31 -1.10 25.75
N PHE A 333 -28.63 -2.06 25.14
CA PHE A 333 -27.93 -1.82 23.88
C PHE A 333 -28.94 -1.69 22.74
N ASN A 334 -28.70 -0.73 21.86
CA ASN A 334 -29.51 -0.53 20.67
C ASN A 334 -29.02 -1.48 19.57
N THR A 335 -29.96 -2.23 18.98
CA THR A 335 -29.69 -3.10 17.83
C THR A 335 -30.21 -2.52 16.51
N ASP A 336 -30.93 -1.39 16.55
CA ASP A 336 -31.46 -0.70 15.38
C ASP A 336 -30.49 0.40 14.91
N PHE A 337 -29.80 0.12 13.81
CA PHE A 337 -28.87 1.03 13.14
C PHE A 337 -29.52 2.34 12.63
N LYS A 338 -30.85 2.46 12.64
CA LYS A 338 -31.55 3.69 12.25
C LYS A 338 -31.64 4.73 13.37
N ARG A 339 -31.39 4.36 14.62
CA ARG A 339 -31.42 5.27 15.78
C ARG A 339 -30.02 5.84 16.04
N ASN A 340 -29.94 7.11 16.45
CA ASN A 340 -28.68 7.84 16.63
C ASN A 340 -28.06 7.67 18.04
N TYR A 341 -28.16 6.48 18.63
CA TYR A 341 -27.53 6.14 19.91
C TYR A 341 -27.14 4.66 19.95
N ASP A 342 -26.14 4.33 20.75
CA ASP A 342 -25.55 2.99 20.82
C ASP A 342 -26.11 2.20 22.00
N PHE A 343 -26.38 2.85 23.14
CA PHE A 343 -27.16 2.27 24.23
C PHE A 343 -28.01 3.32 24.95
N SER A 344 -29.00 2.89 25.72
CA SER A 344 -29.73 3.73 26.66
C SER A 344 -29.64 3.19 28.07
N ILE A 345 -29.74 4.10 29.04
CA ILE A 345 -29.81 3.77 30.47
C ILE A 345 -31.00 4.46 31.12
N SER A 346 -31.54 3.79 32.13
CA SER A 346 -32.57 4.34 33.01
C SER A 346 -31.97 4.53 34.39
N ILE A 347 -32.05 5.73 34.94
CA ILE A 347 -31.54 6.06 36.29
C ILE A 347 -32.71 6.27 37.27
N LYS A 348 -32.41 6.58 38.54
CA LYS A 348 -33.46 6.90 39.52
C LYS A 348 -34.28 8.11 39.04
N ASP A 349 -35.56 8.13 39.39
CA ASP A 349 -36.55 9.13 38.97
C ASP A 349 -37.02 9.03 37.50
N ASN A 350 -36.89 7.84 36.87
CA ASN A 350 -37.32 7.54 35.51
C ASN A 350 -36.70 8.44 34.42
N VAL A 351 -35.51 8.99 34.68
CA VAL A 351 -34.75 9.71 33.67
C VAL A 351 -34.11 8.70 32.72
N GLU A 352 -34.48 8.76 31.44
CA GLU A 352 -33.93 7.94 30.36
C GLU A 352 -32.86 8.74 29.60
N ILE A 353 -31.65 8.18 29.52
CA ILE A 353 -30.51 8.79 28.85
C ILE A 353 -30.12 7.94 27.64
N ALA A 354 -30.10 8.54 26.46
CA ALA A 354 -29.53 7.93 25.27
C ALA A 354 -28.04 8.29 25.14
N VAL A 355 -27.19 7.29 24.94
CA VAL A 355 -25.74 7.45 24.86
C VAL A 355 -25.25 7.02 23.48
N ASN A 356 -24.57 7.93 22.80
CA ASN A 356 -23.92 7.74 21.51
C ASN A 356 -22.41 7.87 21.69
N ILE A 357 -21.64 6.92 21.21
CA ILE A 357 -20.23 6.71 21.47
C ILE A 357 -19.50 6.79 20.13
N LYS A 358 -18.43 7.58 20.09
CA LYS A 358 -17.58 7.69 18.91
C LYS A 358 -16.13 7.54 19.32
N TYR A 359 -15.52 6.45 18.87
CA TYR A 359 -14.09 6.24 18.99
C TYR A 359 -13.37 6.97 17.84
N SER A 360 -12.41 7.85 18.15
CA SER A 360 -11.72 8.62 17.13
C SER A 360 -10.35 9.13 17.55
N ARG A 361 -9.49 9.35 16.54
CA ARG A 361 -8.28 10.18 16.67
C ARG A 361 -8.65 11.66 16.79
N LEU A 362 -7.80 12.45 17.45
CA LEU A 362 -8.01 13.89 17.74
C LEU A 362 -8.35 14.72 16.49
N ALA A 363 -7.69 14.44 15.36
CA ALA A 363 -7.82 15.22 14.12
C ALA A 363 -9.26 15.30 13.56
N ASN A 364 -10.13 14.34 13.92
CA ASN A 364 -11.47 14.22 13.36
C ASN A 364 -12.60 14.69 14.30
N ILE A 365 -12.29 15.05 15.55
CA ILE A 365 -13.31 15.36 16.57
C ILE A 365 -14.25 16.48 16.12
N ARG A 366 -13.70 17.58 15.56
CA ARG A 366 -14.51 18.71 15.12
C ARG A 366 -15.50 18.34 14.01
N MET A 367 -15.12 17.41 13.14
CA MET A 367 -16.00 16.90 12.08
C MET A 367 -17.10 16.02 12.67
N ILE A 368 -16.74 15.13 13.60
CA ILE A 368 -17.68 14.23 14.29
C ILE A 368 -18.73 15.02 15.04
N ILE A 369 -18.33 15.98 15.88
CA ILE A 369 -19.24 16.83 16.64
C ILE A 369 -20.21 17.56 15.69
N ARG A 370 -19.72 18.18 14.61
CA ARG A 370 -20.58 18.85 13.62
C ARG A 370 -21.57 17.91 12.95
N ASP A 371 -21.15 16.70 12.62
CA ASP A 371 -22.02 15.69 12.02
C ASP A 371 -23.10 15.24 13.01
N GLN A 372 -22.75 15.04 14.28
CA GLN A 372 -23.72 14.69 15.32
C GLN A 372 -24.72 15.81 15.60
N ILE A 373 -24.29 17.08 15.60
CA ILE A 373 -25.21 18.23 15.70
C ILE A 373 -26.23 18.21 14.55
N LYS A 374 -25.79 17.93 13.31
CA LYS A 374 -26.70 17.84 12.15
C LYS A 374 -27.67 16.66 12.23
N ARG A 375 -27.24 15.56 12.82
CA ARG A 375 -28.03 14.33 12.98
C ARG A 375 -28.93 14.37 14.21
N PHE A 376 -28.73 15.33 15.09
CA PHE A 376 -29.57 15.50 16.24
C PHE A 376 -31.02 15.71 15.81
N LYS A 377 -31.89 14.83 16.27
CA LYS A 377 -33.33 14.97 16.20
C LYS A 377 -33.81 14.95 17.63
N ASN A 378 -34.62 15.94 18.03
CA ASN A 378 -35.37 15.85 19.29
C ASN A 378 -36.10 14.51 19.27
N ASN A 379 -35.69 13.62 20.17
CA ASN A 379 -36.34 12.33 20.34
C ASN A 379 -37.06 12.40 21.69
N ASP A 380 -38.38 12.56 21.64
CA ASP A 380 -39.24 12.68 22.83
C ASP A 380 -39.20 11.41 23.73
N GLU A 381 -38.54 10.34 23.28
CA GLU A 381 -38.32 9.08 24.00
C GLU A 381 -37.29 9.20 25.15
N PHE A 382 -36.40 10.20 25.12
CA PHE A 382 -35.30 10.33 26.10
C PHE A 382 -35.28 11.71 26.74
N ASN A 383 -35.00 11.75 28.06
CA ASN A 383 -34.85 12.99 28.81
C ASN A 383 -33.52 13.68 28.50
N GLU A 384 -32.45 12.89 28.32
CA GLU A 384 -31.12 13.41 28.01
C GLU A 384 -30.47 12.62 26.86
N GLN A 385 -29.66 13.32 26.06
CA GLN A 385 -28.82 12.69 25.05
C GLN A 385 -27.37 13.05 25.30
N HIS A 386 -26.51 12.04 25.33
CA HIS A 386 -25.09 12.18 25.56
C HIS A 386 -24.29 11.71 24.34
N LEU A 387 -23.33 12.53 23.92
CA LEU A 387 -22.27 12.13 22.99
C LEU A 387 -20.99 11.86 23.80
N VAL A 388 -20.47 10.65 23.71
CA VAL A 388 -19.22 10.23 24.36
C VAL A 388 -18.14 10.07 23.30
N LEU A 389 -17.12 10.92 23.35
CA LEU A 389 -15.93 10.81 22.51
C LEU A 389 -14.84 10.05 23.24
N VAL A 390 -14.44 8.91 22.68
CA VAL A 390 -13.37 8.08 23.21
C VAL A 390 -12.13 8.26 22.34
N LEU A 391 -11.10 8.86 22.92
CA LEU A 391 -9.88 9.23 22.22
C LEU A 391 -8.89 8.08 22.19
N SER A 392 -8.22 7.92 21.05
CA SER A 392 -7.15 6.93 20.87
C SER A 392 -5.85 7.29 21.60
N ASP A 393 -5.66 8.58 21.91
CA ASP A 393 -4.43 9.14 22.44
C ASP A 393 -4.73 9.97 23.72
N ASN A 394 -3.84 9.91 24.72
CA ASN A 394 -3.96 10.68 25.96
C ASN A 394 -3.44 12.11 25.73
N ILE A 395 -4.34 13.10 25.60
CA ILE A 395 -3.99 14.47 25.18
C ILE A 395 -4.85 15.51 25.93
N GLU A 396 -4.28 16.70 26.15
CA GLU A 396 -4.94 17.89 26.71
C GLU A 396 -6.12 18.37 25.84
N VAL A 397 -7.29 18.46 26.48
CA VAL A 397 -8.61 18.72 25.85
C VAL A 397 -8.81 20.19 25.45
N ASP A 398 -7.96 21.09 25.94
CA ASP A 398 -8.16 22.54 25.86
C ASP A 398 -8.27 23.07 24.40
N SER A 399 -7.66 22.40 23.42
CA SER A 399 -7.74 22.79 21.99
C SER A 399 -9.04 22.38 21.26
N ILE A 400 -9.87 21.52 21.89
CA ILE A 400 -11.12 21.00 21.32
C ILE A 400 -12.29 21.98 21.59
N LEU A 401 -12.20 22.78 22.64
CA LEU A 401 -13.35 23.44 23.29
C LEU A 401 -13.65 24.87 22.85
N ASP A 402 -12.74 25.52 22.09
CA ASP A 402 -12.81 26.95 21.76
C ASP A 402 -14.06 27.43 20.97
N ARG A 403 -14.99 26.55 20.55
CA ARG A 403 -16.25 26.92 19.85
C ARG A 403 -17.39 25.93 20.10
N THR A 404 -17.72 25.64 21.35
CA THR A 404 -18.75 24.66 21.72
C THR A 404 -20.02 25.28 22.32
N ASP A 405 -20.34 26.53 21.95
CA ASP A 405 -21.31 27.34 22.71
C ASP A 405 -22.78 26.90 22.62
N GLU A 406 -23.17 26.04 21.67
CA GLU A 406 -24.55 25.54 21.57
C GLU A 406 -24.60 24.08 21.08
N MET A 407 -24.65 23.13 22.02
CA MET A 407 -24.86 21.70 21.72
C MET A 407 -26.16 21.20 22.32
N PRO A 408 -27.00 20.47 21.54
CA PRO A 408 -28.28 19.94 22.02
C PRO A 408 -28.14 18.63 22.80
N PHE A 409 -26.90 18.21 23.09
CA PHE A 409 -26.56 17.02 23.85
C PHE A 409 -25.42 17.34 24.80
N LYS A 410 -25.28 16.53 25.84
CA LYS A 410 -24.12 16.57 26.75
C LYS A 410 -22.92 15.92 26.07
N LEU A 411 -21.76 16.57 26.12
CA LEU A 411 -20.53 16.04 25.53
C LEU A 411 -19.61 15.53 26.64
N ILE A 412 -19.30 14.23 26.61
CA ILE A 412 -18.30 13.61 27.50
C ILE A 412 -17.10 13.21 26.64
N VAL A 413 -15.90 13.58 27.08
CA VAL A 413 -14.66 13.23 26.40
C VAL A 413 -13.80 12.42 27.35
N GLY A 414 -13.28 11.30 26.88
CA GLY A 414 -12.40 10.44 27.66
C GLY A 414 -11.53 9.56 26.79
N TYR A 415 -10.80 8.64 27.41
CA TYR A 415 -9.94 7.65 26.74
C TYR A 415 -10.05 6.29 27.42
N LEU A 416 -9.53 5.25 26.76
CA LEU A 416 -9.39 3.93 27.38
C LEU A 416 -8.01 3.81 28.02
N ASN A 417 -7.96 3.46 29.30
CA ASN A 417 -6.72 3.14 29.98
C ASN A 417 -6.15 1.78 29.52
N SER A 418 -5.00 1.38 30.07
CA SER A 418 -4.34 0.10 29.74
C SER A 418 -5.15 -1.15 30.08
N PHE A 419 -6.20 -1.03 30.89
CA PHE A 419 -7.12 -2.11 31.27
C PHE A 419 -8.43 -2.08 30.48
N ASN A 420 -8.50 -1.27 29.42
CA ASN A 420 -9.71 -1.01 28.64
C ASN A 420 -10.86 -0.42 29.48
N GLU A 421 -10.55 0.34 30.52
CA GLU A 421 -11.54 1.08 31.29
C GLU A 421 -11.63 2.52 30.77
N PHE A 422 -12.85 3.04 30.71
CA PHE A 422 -13.09 4.40 30.27
C PHE A 422 -12.75 5.41 31.38
N VAL A 423 -11.88 6.36 31.06
CA VAL A 423 -11.47 7.45 31.94
C VAL A 423 -11.98 8.77 31.36
N GLU A 424 -12.90 9.41 32.07
CA GLU A 424 -13.41 10.74 31.73
C GLU A 424 -12.31 11.80 31.90
N ILE A 425 -12.12 12.64 30.88
CA ILE A 425 -11.22 13.80 30.92
C ILE A 425 -12.02 15.09 31.01
N ALA A 426 -13.15 15.19 30.28
CA ALA A 426 -13.97 16.40 30.26
C ALA A 426 -15.46 16.07 30.12
N ASN A 427 -16.29 16.95 30.68
CA ASN A 427 -17.74 16.81 30.70
C ASN A 427 -18.39 18.18 30.52
N ILE A 428 -18.97 18.41 29.35
CA ILE A 428 -19.53 19.70 28.93
C ILE A 428 -21.05 19.55 28.89
N MET A 429 -21.72 20.38 29.67
CA MET A 429 -23.18 20.39 29.77
C MET A 429 -23.79 21.00 28.51
N SER A 430 -24.99 20.52 28.15
CA SER A 430 -25.79 21.15 27.10
C SER A 430 -26.21 22.56 27.54
N THR A 431 -26.20 23.51 26.61
CA THR A 431 -26.60 24.91 26.83
C THR A 431 -28.02 25.21 26.31
N VAL A 432 -28.75 24.21 25.82
CA VAL A 432 -30.14 24.40 25.36
C VAL A 432 -31.05 24.44 26.59
N PRO A 433 -31.81 25.55 26.82
CA PRO A 433 -32.75 25.61 27.94
C PRO A 433 -33.84 24.55 27.77
N GLU A 434 -34.27 23.94 28.89
CA GLU A 434 -35.40 23.01 28.91
C GLU A 434 -36.58 23.57 28.11
N PRO A 435 -37.20 22.78 27.22
CA PRO A 435 -38.43 23.22 26.59
C PRO A 435 -39.46 23.45 27.70
N ASN A 436 -39.89 24.71 27.86
CA ASN A 436 -40.95 25.08 28.79
C ASN A 436 -42.13 24.12 28.61
N LEU A 437 -42.40 23.32 29.63
CA LEU A 437 -43.66 22.58 29.76
C LEU A 437 -44.78 23.58 30.03
N VAL A 438 -45.42 24.08 28.95
CA VAL A 438 -46.84 24.50 28.91
C VAL A 438 -47.43 24.16 27.55
#